data_AF-A0A0D2SF17-F1
#
_entry.id   AF-A0A0D2SF17-F1
#
_cell.length_a   1.000
_cell.length_b   1.000
_cell.length_c   1.000
_cell.angle_alpha   90.00
_cell.angle_beta   90.00
_cell.angle_gamma   90.00
#
_symmetry.space_group_name_H-M   'P 1'
#
loop_
_entity.id
_entity.type
_entity.pdbx_description
1 polymer ?
#
loop_
_entity_poly.entity_id
_entity_poly.type
_entity_poly.pdbx_seq_one_letter_code
_entity_poly.pdbx_strand_id
1 'polypeptide(L)'
;MINILCKEGLPDEAYRLFGSMGDNDCLPDNCCYNVMIRGFLRNSYTSKATQLLMEMVGKGFSADIITDTLFMDLIIYSNKSILL
;
A
#
# COMPACT_ATOMS: atom_id res chain seq x y z
N MET A 1 0.73 0.99 14.68
CA MET A 1 -0.74 1.13 14.52
C MET A 1 -1.18 0.83 13.09
N ILE A 2 -0.65 1.49 12.05
CA ILE A 2 -1.02 1.29 10.63
C ILE A 2 -1.05 -0.20 10.23
N ASN A 3 0.02 -0.95 10.49
CA ASN A 3 0.09 -2.39 10.17
C ASN A 3 -1.01 -3.22 10.87
N ILE A 4 -1.39 -2.85 12.09
CA ILE A 4 -2.40 -3.58 12.87
C ILE A 4 -3.78 -3.35 12.24
N LEU A 5 -4.16 -2.08 12.03
CA LEU A 5 -5.41 -1.71 11.38
C LEU A 5 -5.57 -2.34 9.99
N CYS A 6 -4.49 -2.36 9.19
CA CYS A 6 -4.48 -3.04 7.90
C CYS A 6 -4.77 -4.56 8.01
N LYS A 7 -4.21 -5.23 9.03
CA LYS A 7 -4.43 -6.67 9.29
C LYS A 7 -5.83 -6.96 9.83
N GLU A 8 -6.44 -5.99 10.51
CA GLU A 8 -7.82 -6.06 11.03
C GLU A 8 -8.89 -5.72 9.97
N GLY A 9 -8.48 -5.43 8.74
CA GLY A 9 -9.42 -5.09 7.67
C GLY A 9 -9.95 -3.65 7.73
N LEU A 10 -9.20 -2.75 8.39
CA LEU A 10 -9.53 -1.32 8.55
C LEU A 10 -8.55 -0.42 7.77
N PRO A 11 -8.39 -0.60 6.44
CA PRO A 11 -7.39 0.13 5.65
C PRO A 11 -7.65 1.64 5.56
N ASP A 12 -8.91 2.09 5.64
CA ASP A 12 -9.23 3.52 5.61
C ASP A 12 -8.83 4.23 6.92
N GLU A 13 -8.97 3.56 8.06
CA GLU A 13 -8.50 4.09 9.35
C GLU A 13 -6.98 4.11 9.40
N ALA A 14 -6.34 3.06 8.88
CA ALA A 14 -4.89 3.03 8.70
C ALA A 14 -4.40 4.18 7.81
N TYR A 15 -5.12 4.48 6.72
CA TYR A 15 -4.77 5.57 5.80
C TYR A 15 -4.96 6.95 6.40
N ARG A 16 -6.01 7.17 7.20
CA ARG A 16 -6.18 8.41 7.97
C ARG A 16 -5.00 8.67 8.88
N LEU A 17 -4.54 7.63 9.59
CA LEU A 17 -3.36 7.76 10.45
C LEU A 17 -2.10 8.03 9.64
N PHE A 18 -1.91 7.30 8.52
CA PHE A 18 -0.81 7.53 7.58
C PHE A 18 -0.78 8.98 7.06
N GLY A 19 -1.94 9.58 6.73
CA GLY A 19 -2.02 10.96 6.28
C GLY A 19 -1.69 11.97 7.39
N SER A 20 -2.14 11.73 8.63
CA SER A 20 -1.91 12.61 9.78
C SER A 20 -0.45 12.66 10.26
N MET A 21 0.40 11.76 9.77
CA MET A 21 1.83 11.71 10.11
C MET A 21 2.53 13.05 9.79
N GLY A 22 2.17 13.70 8.67
CA GLY A 22 2.71 15.00 8.31
C GLY A 22 2.32 16.14 9.27
N ASP A 23 1.14 16.07 9.87
CA ASP A 23 0.65 17.09 10.82
C ASP A 23 1.36 17.02 12.18
N ASN A 24 2.07 15.92 12.45
CA ASN A 24 2.76 15.67 13.72
C ASN A 24 4.29 15.74 13.56
N ASP A 25 4.80 16.44 12.53
CA ASP A 25 6.23 16.53 12.18
C ASP A 25 6.92 15.16 12.00
N CYS A 26 6.14 14.10 11.75
CA CYS A 26 6.61 12.72 11.63
C CYS A 26 6.27 12.22 10.23
N LEU A 27 7.04 12.59 9.20
CA LEU A 27 6.72 12.22 7.82
C LEU A 27 6.76 10.70 7.59
N PRO A 28 5.88 10.15 6.73
CA PRO A 28 5.98 8.75 6.31
C PRO A 28 7.32 8.46 5.61
N ASP A 29 7.99 7.40 6.05
CA ASP A 29 9.22 6.89 5.44
C ASP A 29 8.93 5.70 4.50
N ASN A 30 9.98 5.18 3.87
CA ASN A 30 9.91 4.01 2.98
C ASN A 30 9.15 2.81 3.63
N CYS A 31 9.38 2.55 4.92
CA CYS A 31 8.72 1.47 5.64
C CYS A 31 7.20 1.73 5.77
N CYS A 32 6.82 2.96 6.11
CA CYS A 32 5.42 3.37 6.22
C CYS A 32 4.67 3.18 4.89
N TYR A 33 5.28 3.60 3.77
CA TYR A 33 4.70 3.38 2.43
C TYR A 33 4.49 1.88 2.16
N ASN A 34 5.51 1.04 2.35
CA ASN A 34 5.38 -0.40 2.14
C ASN A 34 4.27 -1.03 2.98
N VAL A 35 4.18 -0.67 4.27
CA VAL A 35 3.12 -1.18 5.15
C VAL A 35 1.74 -0.77 4.66
N MET A 36 1.55 0.49 4.28
CA MET A 36 0.27 1.02 3.84
C MET A 36 -0.16 0.41 2.49
N ILE A 37 0.76 0.32 1.52
CA ILE A 37 0.52 -0.29 0.21
C ILE A 37 0.08 -1.75 0.36
N ARG A 38 0.81 -2.56 1.15
CA ARG A 38 0.44 -3.96 1.41
C ARG A 38 -0.93 -4.06 2.08
N GLY A 39 -1.23 -3.14 2.98
CA GLY A 39 -2.54 -3.02 3.63
C GLY A 39 -3.67 -2.83 2.63
N PHE A 40 -3.50 -1.92 1.69
CA PHE A 40 -4.46 -1.72 0.61
C PHE A 40 -4.57 -2.96 -0.30
N LEU A 41 -3.46 -3.54 -0.75
CA LEU A 41 -3.49 -4.73 -1.62
C LEU A 41 -4.22 -5.91 -0.98
N ARG A 42 -3.95 -6.18 0.31
CA ARG A 42 -4.60 -7.27 1.06
C ARG A 42 -6.10 -7.06 1.28
N ASN A 43 -6.55 -5.81 1.25
CA ASN A 43 -7.97 -5.45 1.37
C ASN A 43 -8.61 -5.10 0.01
N SER A 44 -7.97 -5.51 -1.10
CA SER A 44 -8.45 -5.31 -2.48
C SER A 44 -8.59 -3.83 -2.91
N TYR A 45 -7.91 -2.90 -2.24
CA TYR A 45 -7.92 -1.46 -2.56
C TYR A 45 -6.83 -1.13 -3.59
N THR A 46 -6.84 -1.87 -4.69
CA THR A 46 -5.78 -1.86 -5.71
C THR A 46 -5.48 -0.47 -6.27
N SER A 47 -6.50 0.33 -6.59
CA SER A 47 -6.29 1.67 -7.15
C SER A 47 -5.55 2.59 -6.16
N LYS A 48 -5.93 2.55 -4.88
CA LYS A 48 -5.25 3.31 -3.82
C LYS A 48 -3.81 2.82 -3.60
N ALA A 49 -3.59 1.50 -3.63
CA ALA A 49 -2.25 0.92 -3.55
C ALA A 49 -1.34 1.41 -4.69
N THR A 50 -1.83 1.42 -5.92
CA THR A 50 -1.08 1.89 -7.10
C THR A 50 -0.76 3.37 -7.01
N GLN A 51 -1.71 4.22 -6.59
CA GLN A 51 -1.47 5.65 -6.39
C GLN A 51 -0.36 5.89 -5.35
N LEU A 52 -0.41 5.15 -4.24
CA LEU A 52 0.56 5.28 -3.17
C LEU A 52 1.96 4.76 -3.58
N LEU A 53 2.03 3.75 -4.44
CA LEU A 53 3.28 3.31 -5.06
C LEU A 53 3.89 4.40 -5.97
N MET A 54 3.08 5.08 -6.78
CA MET A 54 3.55 6.19 -7.62
C MET A 54 4.09 7.34 -6.78
N GLU A 55 3.39 7.68 -5.69
CA GLU A 55 3.85 8.69 -4.75
C GLU A 55 5.18 8.31 -4.08
N MET A 56 5.30 7.06 -3.63
CA MET A 56 6.51 6.50 -3.04
C MET A 56 7.73 6.65 -3.97
N VAL A 57 7.57 6.29 -5.24
CA VAL A 57 8.62 6.42 -6.26
C VAL A 57 8.95 7.90 -6.51
N GLY A 58 7.95 8.76 -6.59
CA GLY A 58 8.13 10.21 -6.74
C GLY A 58 8.91 10.85 -5.58
N LYS A 59 8.88 10.24 -4.39
CA LYS A 59 9.66 10.64 -3.21
C LYS A 59 11.04 9.98 -3.12
N GLY A 60 11.43 9.16 -4.10
CA GLY A 60 12.72 8.47 -4.12
C GLY A 60 12.78 7.23 -3.23
N PHE A 61 11.65 6.72 -2.77
CA PHE A 61 11.57 5.45 -2.04
C PHE A 61 11.31 4.29 -2.99
N SER A 62 11.55 3.06 -2.51
CA SER A 62 11.39 1.83 -3.30
C SER A 62 10.56 0.78 -2.58
N ALA A 63 9.64 0.14 -3.29
CA ALA A 63 8.96 -1.04 -2.80
C ALA A 63 9.99 -2.12 -2.42
N ASP A 64 9.67 -2.90 -1.39
CA ASP A 64 10.45 -4.09 -1.07
C ASP A 64 9.86 -5.34 -1.72
N ILE A 65 10.59 -6.44 -1.61
CA ILE A 65 10.26 -7.72 -2.26
C ILE A 65 8.85 -8.21 -1.94
N ILE A 66 8.33 -7.95 -0.73
CA ILE A 66 6.99 -8.40 -0.34
C ILE A 66 5.94 -7.54 -1.05
N THR A 67 6.15 -6.23 -1.10
CA THR A 67 5.26 -5.30 -1.80
C THR A 67 5.25 -5.58 -3.30
N ASP A 68 6.41 -5.80 -3.91
CA ASP A 68 6.54 -6.19 -5.32
C ASP A 68 5.81 -7.50 -5.62
N THR A 69 6.00 -8.52 -4.78
CA THR A 69 5.34 -9.83 -4.93
C THR A 69 3.81 -9.67 -4.94
N LEU A 70 3.24 -8.86 -4.05
CA LEU A 70 1.79 -8.65 -3.99
C LEU A 70 1.24 -7.95 -5.25
N PHE A 71 1.98 -7.01 -5.83
CA PHE A 71 1.59 -6.40 -7.10
C PHE A 71 1.68 -7.39 -8.26
N MET A 72 2.74 -8.21 -8.30
CA MET A 72 2.88 -9.26 -9.30
C MET A 72 1.74 -10.27 -9.24
N ASP A 73 1.38 -10.72 -8.04
CA ASP A 73 0.23 -11.60 -7.82
C ASP A 73 -1.05 -10.96 -8.37
N LEU A 74 -1.34 -9.71 -7.98
CA LEU A 74 -2.50 -8.97 -8.47
C LEU A 74 -2.54 -8.90 -10.01
N ILE A 75 -1.41 -8.62 -10.66
CA ILE A 75 -1.33 -8.54 -12.13
C ILE A 75 -1.57 -9.92 -12.74
N ILE A 76 -0.97 -10.98 -12.21
CA ILE A 76 -1.15 -12.34 -12.73
C ILE A 76 -2.62 -12.80 -12.57
N TYR A 77 -3.24 -12.54 -11.42
CA TYR A 77 -4.63 -12.91 -11.17
C TYR A 77 -5.63 -12.07 -11.96
N SER A 78 -5.40 -10.76 -12.14
CA SER A 78 -6.26 -9.91 -12.98
C SER A 78 -6.17 -10.26 -14.47
N ASN A 79 -5.01 -10.71 -14.95
CA ASN A 79 -4.84 -11.16 -16.35
C ASN A 79 -5.43 -12.54 -16.64
N LYS A 80 -5.74 -13.37 -15.63
CA LYS A 80 -6.45 -14.64 -15.84
C LYS A 80 -7.91 -14.46 -16.31
N SER A 81 -8.52 -13.30 -16.09
CA SER A 81 -9.89 -13.00 -16.57
C SER A 81 -9.99 -12.67 -18.07
N ILE A 82 -8.88 -12.55 -18.79
CA ILE A 82 -8.87 -12.29 -20.25
C ILE A 82 -8.68 -13.60 -21.06
N LEU A 83 -8.38 -14.71 -20.38
CA LEU A 83 -8.06 -16.01 -20.99
C LEU A 83 -9.12 -17.10 -20.76
N LEU A 84 -10.32 -16.72 -20.30
CA LEU A 84 -11.54 -17.54 -20.30
C LEU A 84 -12.63 -16.80 -21.08
#